data_AF-A0A952WXH1-F1
#
_entry.id   AF-A0A952WXH1-F1
#
_cell.length_a   1.000
_cell.length_b   1.000
_cell.length_c   1.000
_cell.angle_alpha   90.00
_cell.angle_beta   90.00
_cell.angle_gamma   90.00
#
_symmetry.space_group_name_H-M   'P 1'
#
loop_
_entity.id
_entity.type
_entity.pdbx_description
1 polymer ?
#
loop_
_entity_poly.entity_id
_entity_poly.type
_entity_poly.pdbx_seq_one_letter_code
_entity_poly.pdbx_strand_id
1 'polypeptide(L)'
;MNIVVLCPMQIEHKAVSRELRRAGLSRVPVVQTGIGREAILRALAREMERHGSGALYVLAGACGGLAATADVPPVARVIDEHGGVWRPCSAPDGGAGVTLIGVDRIVATPAEKQSLAERTGAAIVDMETHAFAAECEHRGAAWSVVRGVSDTPEETLPPEVLGWVRPDGGTRAVRAAIDLARRPSLVPHIVGVVRRANRVLPKVGAQVAAVALAWMARTASEGKVQERGGISPLPLGADATAAIFFGGTFDPPHVAHVELPRRVREWYEAHCGAQGTAWLVYVPATRSPLKEEGPIASNADRVAMLRAALSEGRESGGPIERALVWTDEIDRATSSTDGPSFTVETMERARAWLDGHGRAGVRMRLLIGADQAAQFHRWRSPRRIIELAEPLVMVRDRDAASIVESLRASGFWSAAEIDGWAGRIVPVGTIDVSATAVRAALEVGQQEVAARVLAPGVASYIAERGLYAG
;
A
#
# COMPACT_ATOMS: atom_id res chain seq x y z
N MET A 1 -3.17 -14.35 11.60
CA MET A 1 -4.55 -13.87 11.31
C MET A 1 -4.55 -12.38 11.58
N ASN A 2 -4.48 -11.54 10.54
CA ASN A 2 -4.35 -10.09 10.77
C ASN A 2 -5.56 -9.38 10.18
N ILE A 3 -6.67 -9.42 10.91
CA ILE A 3 -7.92 -8.71 10.61
C ILE A 3 -8.38 -8.04 11.91
N VAL A 4 -8.76 -6.78 11.84
CA VAL A 4 -9.34 -6.04 12.96
C VAL A 4 -10.66 -5.41 12.52
N VAL A 5 -11.72 -5.62 13.28
CA VAL A 5 -13.03 -5.03 12.99
C VAL A 5 -13.32 -3.90 13.97
N LEU A 6 -13.66 -2.73 13.46
CA LEU A 6 -14.00 -1.55 14.23
C LEU A 6 -15.51 -1.29 14.13
N CYS A 7 -16.15 -1.14 15.28
CA CYS A 7 -17.58 -0.85 15.39
C CYS A 7 -17.80 0.41 16.24
N PRO A 8 -18.39 1.48 15.69
CA PRO A 8 -18.70 2.68 16.45
C PRO A 8 -19.58 2.44 17.69
N MET A 9 -20.61 1.59 17.57
CA MET A 9 -21.59 1.37 18.62
C MET A 9 -21.48 -0.01 19.30
N GLN A 10 -21.89 -0.06 20.57
CA GLN A 10 -21.89 -1.31 21.34
C GLN A 10 -22.81 -2.40 20.73
N ILE A 11 -23.96 -2.01 20.17
CA ILE A 11 -24.90 -2.95 19.56
C ILE A 11 -24.32 -3.60 18.29
N GLU A 12 -23.57 -2.83 17.49
CA GLU A 12 -22.85 -3.28 16.30
C GLU A 12 -21.75 -4.26 16.70
N HIS A 13 -20.91 -3.86 17.67
CA HIS A 13 -19.87 -4.71 18.23
C HIS A 13 -20.43 -6.06 18.67
N LYS A 14 -21.55 -6.07 19.42
CA LYS A 14 -22.20 -7.31 19.89
C LYS A 14 -22.73 -8.17 18.74
N ALA A 15 -23.38 -7.56 17.74
CA ALA A 15 -23.93 -8.27 16.60
C ALA A 15 -22.82 -8.88 15.73
N VAL A 16 -21.83 -8.09 15.36
CA VAL A 16 -20.69 -8.52 14.54
C VAL A 16 -19.89 -9.61 15.27
N SER A 17 -19.59 -9.44 16.56
CA SER A 17 -18.91 -10.46 17.37
C SER A 17 -19.69 -11.78 17.44
N ARG A 18 -21.02 -11.73 17.43
CA ARG A 18 -21.86 -12.94 17.42
C ARG A 18 -21.77 -13.66 16.09
N GLU A 19 -21.88 -12.95 14.97
CA GLU A 19 -21.83 -13.57 13.65
C GLU A 19 -20.42 -14.09 13.31
N LEU A 20 -19.36 -13.36 13.68
CA LEU A 20 -17.98 -13.86 13.55
C LEU A 20 -17.77 -15.16 14.35
N ARG A 21 -18.30 -15.25 15.58
CA ARG A 21 -18.26 -16.50 16.35
C ARG A 21 -19.01 -17.65 15.66
N ARG A 22 -20.19 -17.38 15.08
CA ARG A 22 -20.96 -18.39 14.30
C ARG A 22 -20.21 -18.87 13.06
N ALA A 23 -19.44 -17.98 12.44
CA ALA A 23 -18.59 -18.31 11.29
C ALA A 23 -17.24 -18.96 11.68
N GLY A 24 -17.00 -19.26 12.96
CA GLY A 24 -15.72 -19.84 13.42
C GLY A 24 -14.55 -18.83 13.51
N LEU A 25 -14.82 -17.53 13.41
CA LEU A 25 -13.84 -16.44 13.40
C LEU A 25 -13.73 -15.75 14.76
N SER A 26 -13.84 -16.50 15.86
CA SER A 26 -13.81 -15.96 17.24
C SER A 26 -12.51 -15.27 17.63
N ARG A 27 -11.42 -15.49 16.87
CA ARG A 27 -10.10 -14.88 17.08
C ARG A 27 -9.94 -13.51 16.43
N VAL A 28 -10.88 -13.09 15.56
CA VAL A 28 -10.83 -11.77 14.95
C VAL A 28 -11.22 -10.72 16.01
N PRO A 29 -10.32 -9.80 16.39
CA PRO A 29 -10.66 -8.74 17.32
C PRO A 29 -11.76 -7.83 16.75
N VAL A 30 -12.77 -7.57 17.59
CA VAL A 30 -13.82 -6.58 17.32
C VAL A 30 -13.69 -5.50 18.38
N VAL A 31 -13.47 -4.26 17.95
CA VAL A 31 -13.17 -3.12 18.81
C VAL A 31 -14.32 -2.14 18.76
N GLN A 32 -14.86 -1.79 19.93
CA GLN A 32 -15.82 -0.70 20.05
C GLN A 32 -15.05 0.63 20.06
N THR A 33 -15.30 1.52 19.09
CA THR A 33 -14.50 2.74 18.92
C THR A 33 -15.10 3.97 19.59
N GLY A 34 -16.42 4.03 19.68
CA GLY A 34 -17.15 5.27 19.90
C GLY A 34 -17.53 5.95 18.58
N ILE A 35 -18.41 6.94 18.67
CA ILE A 35 -19.03 7.61 17.52
C ILE A 35 -18.23 8.85 17.12
N GLY A 36 -18.17 9.10 15.82
CA GLY A 36 -17.55 10.28 15.24
C GLY A 36 -16.08 10.10 14.87
N ARG A 37 -15.62 11.05 14.04
CA ARG A 37 -14.29 11.09 13.42
C ARG A 37 -13.14 10.86 14.38
N GLU A 38 -13.07 11.60 15.48
CA GLU A 38 -11.92 11.47 16.39
C GLU A 38 -11.88 10.10 17.10
N ALA A 39 -13.05 9.55 17.43
CA ALA A 39 -13.14 8.26 18.10
C ALA A 39 -12.63 7.14 17.20
N ILE A 40 -13.02 7.16 15.92
CA ILE A 40 -12.55 6.16 14.94
C ILE A 40 -11.04 6.30 14.68
N LEU A 41 -10.52 7.52 14.50
CA LEU A 41 -9.10 7.75 14.24
C LEU A 41 -8.22 7.33 15.42
N ARG A 42 -8.61 7.66 16.66
CA ARG A 42 -7.89 7.22 17.85
C ARG A 42 -7.89 5.70 18.01
N ALA A 43 -9.02 5.05 17.73
CA ALA A 43 -9.09 3.59 17.80
C ALA A 43 -8.25 2.93 16.71
N LEU A 44 -8.34 3.43 15.48
CA LEU A 44 -7.56 2.94 14.35
C LEU A 44 -6.06 3.05 14.60
N ALA A 45 -5.57 4.21 15.05
CA ALA A 45 -4.15 4.41 15.35
C ALA A 45 -3.62 3.38 16.37
N ARG A 46 -4.36 3.17 17.48
CA ARG A 46 -4.00 2.16 18.49
C ARG A 46 -3.96 0.74 17.93
N GLU A 47 -4.95 0.36 17.13
CA GLU A 47 -5.00 -0.98 16.54
C GLU A 47 -3.96 -1.15 15.42
N MET A 48 -3.54 -0.08 14.76
CA MET A 48 -2.42 -0.08 13.81
C MET A 48 -1.06 -0.23 14.48
N GLU A 49 -0.86 0.38 15.64
CA GLU A 49 0.35 0.14 16.45
C GLU A 49 0.43 -1.31 16.93
N ARG A 50 -0.71 -1.93 17.26
CA ARG A 50 -0.76 -3.31 17.78
C ARG A 50 -0.67 -4.38 16.70
N HIS A 51 -1.30 -4.16 15.55
CA HIS A 51 -1.47 -5.17 14.50
C HIS A 51 -0.64 -4.90 13.23
N GLY A 52 -0.09 -3.69 13.08
CA GLY A 52 0.71 -3.27 11.93
C GLY A 52 -0.12 -3.03 10.66
N SER A 53 0.48 -2.36 9.67
CA SER A 53 -0.18 -2.03 8.40
C SER A 53 -0.51 -3.23 7.51
N GLY A 54 0.04 -4.41 7.80
CA GLY A 54 -0.26 -5.67 7.10
C GLY A 54 -1.58 -6.33 7.52
N ALA A 55 -2.34 -5.74 8.44
CA ALA A 55 -3.68 -6.21 8.79
C ALA A 55 -4.75 -5.65 7.85
N LEU A 56 -5.86 -6.39 7.69
CA LEU A 56 -7.09 -5.82 7.14
C LEU A 56 -7.89 -5.14 8.25
N TYR A 57 -8.14 -3.85 8.10
CA TYR A 57 -9.02 -3.08 8.98
C TYR A 57 -10.41 -2.97 8.36
N VAL A 58 -11.44 -3.41 9.09
CA VAL A 58 -12.83 -3.38 8.61
C VAL A 58 -13.65 -2.46 9.49
N LEU A 59 -14.17 -1.37 8.93
CA LEU A 59 -15.17 -0.55 9.61
C LEU A 59 -16.57 -1.13 9.35
N ALA A 60 -17.28 -1.48 10.41
CA ALA A 60 -18.57 -2.15 10.30
C ALA A 60 -19.63 -1.53 11.23
N GLY A 61 -20.81 -1.28 10.69
CA GLY A 61 -21.90 -0.71 11.48
C GLY A 61 -23.16 -0.42 10.67
N ALA A 62 -24.11 0.25 11.32
CA ALA A 62 -25.27 0.82 10.65
C ALA A 62 -24.89 2.11 9.89
N CYS A 63 -25.77 2.53 8.99
CA CYS A 63 -25.69 3.77 8.22
C CYS A 63 -27.09 4.21 7.78
N GLY A 64 -27.19 5.46 7.33
CA GLY A 64 -28.43 6.00 6.77
C GLY A 64 -28.56 5.70 5.27
N GLY A 65 -29.78 5.44 4.80
CA GLY A 65 -30.09 5.30 3.38
C GLY A 65 -30.36 6.67 2.73
N LEU A 66 -29.79 6.88 1.54
CA LEU A 66 -30.04 8.05 0.68
C LEU A 66 -30.85 7.69 -0.57
N ALA A 67 -30.76 6.43 -1.02
CA ALA A 67 -31.55 5.88 -2.12
C ALA A 67 -31.99 4.43 -1.81
N ALA A 68 -32.93 3.91 -2.59
CA ALA A 68 -33.36 2.53 -2.48
C ALA A 68 -32.20 1.56 -2.79
N THR A 69 -31.91 0.66 -1.84
CA THR A 69 -30.77 -0.25 -1.91
C THR A 69 -31.01 -1.50 -1.05
N ALA A 70 -30.12 -2.49 -1.13
CA ALA A 70 -30.17 -3.67 -0.28
C ALA A 70 -29.91 -3.30 1.20
N ASP A 71 -30.33 -4.17 2.15
CA ASP A 71 -30.08 -3.93 3.59
C ASP A 71 -28.58 -3.77 3.92
N VAL A 72 -27.69 -4.44 3.18
CA VAL A 72 -26.22 -4.31 3.29
C VAL A 72 -25.66 -4.31 1.87
N PRO A 73 -25.61 -3.14 1.20
CA PRO A 73 -25.17 -3.08 -0.19
C PRO A 73 -23.64 -3.17 -0.29
N PRO A 74 -23.10 -3.76 -1.37
CA PRO A 74 -21.66 -3.73 -1.61
C PRO A 74 -21.21 -2.29 -1.88
N VAL A 75 -20.17 -1.83 -1.19
CA VAL A 75 -19.62 -0.48 -1.34
C VAL A 75 -18.55 -0.49 -2.43
N ALA A 76 -18.78 0.23 -3.53
CA ALA A 76 -17.81 0.36 -4.62
C ALA A 76 -16.79 1.48 -4.38
N ARG A 77 -17.22 2.58 -3.75
CA ARG A 77 -16.36 3.71 -3.38
C ARG A 77 -16.93 4.48 -2.19
N VAL A 78 -16.04 5.14 -1.46
CA VAL A 78 -16.33 6.11 -0.41
C VAL A 78 -15.96 7.49 -0.92
N ILE A 79 -16.81 8.49 -0.68
CA ILE A 79 -16.54 9.90 -0.98
C ILE A 79 -16.78 10.78 0.26
N ASP A 80 -16.30 12.01 0.25
CA ASP A 80 -16.64 13.03 1.25
C ASP A 80 -17.12 14.35 0.63
N GLU A 81 -17.49 15.32 1.47
CA GLU A 81 -17.93 16.66 1.03
C GLU A 81 -16.77 17.55 0.52
N HIS A 82 -15.52 17.09 0.63
CA HIS A 82 -14.30 17.84 0.27
C HIS A 82 -13.60 17.31 -1.00
N GLY A 83 -14.21 16.34 -1.70
CA GLY A 83 -13.70 15.77 -2.95
C GLY A 83 -12.79 14.55 -2.77
N GLY A 84 -12.65 14.02 -1.56
CA GLY A 84 -11.97 12.76 -1.30
C GLY A 84 -12.71 11.59 -1.94
N VAL A 85 -11.97 10.64 -2.52
CA VAL A 85 -12.51 9.42 -3.15
C VAL A 85 -11.59 8.25 -2.82
N TRP A 86 -12.15 7.22 -2.19
CA TRP A 86 -11.40 6.03 -1.77
C TRP A 86 -12.13 4.75 -2.15
N ARG A 87 -11.38 3.66 -2.35
CA ARG A 87 -11.93 2.35 -2.74
C ARG A 87 -11.54 1.27 -1.74
N PRO A 88 -12.50 0.57 -1.10
CA PRO A 88 -12.18 -0.51 -0.17
C PRO A 88 -11.65 -1.75 -0.91
N CYS A 89 -10.85 -2.57 -0.24
CA CYS A 89 -10.34 -3.85 -0.78
C CYS A 89 -11.44 -4.88 -1.08
N SER A 90 -12.66 -4.67 -0.58
CA SER A 90 -13.84 -5.48 -0.86
C SER A 90 -14.72 -4.91 -1.98
N ALA A 91 -14.30 -3.84 -2.66
CA ALA A 91 -15.08 -3.25 -3.74
C ALA A 91 -15.33 -4.31 -4.85
N PRO A 92 -16.56 -4.41 -5.39
CA PRO A 92 -16.83 -5.29 -6.51
C PRO A 92 -16.07 -4.88 -7.77
N ASP A 93 -15.62 -5.85 -8.53
CA ASP A 93 -15.03 -5.61 -9.86
C ASP A 93 -16.04 -4.92 -10.78
N GLY A 94 -15.55 -4.03 -11.65
CA GLY A 94 -16.39 -3.30 -12.60
C GLY A 94 -17.33 -2.25 -11.98
N GLY A 95 -17.23 -1.97 -10.68
CA GLY A 95 -17.97 -0.88 -10.03
C GLY A 95 -19.44 -1.19 -9.71
N ALA A 96 -19.82 -2.47 -9.66
CA ALA A 96 -21.20 -2.93 -9.42
C ALA A 96 -21.72 -2.74 -7.96
N GLY A 97 -21.36 -1.63 -7.30
CA GLY A 97 -21.74 -1.33 -5.93
C GLY A 97 -22.17 0.12 -5.73
N VAL A 98 -22.56 0.47 -4.50
CA VAL A 98 -23.03 1.81 -4.16
C VAL A 98 -21.87 2.76 -3.87
N THR A 99 -22.13 4.05 -4.07
CA THR A 99 -21.30 5.13 -3.50
C THR A 99 -21.79 5.42 -2.08
N LEU A 100 -20.85 5.35 -1.12
CA LEU A 100 -21.06 5.78 0.26
C LEU A 100 -20.48 7.18 0.43
N ILE A 101 -21.25 8.12 0.99
CA ILE A 101 -20.72 9.44 1.37
C ILE A 101 -20.49 9.52 2.89
N GLY A 102 -19.30 9.98 3.27
CA GLY A 102 -18.98 10.36 4.63
C GLY A 102 -19.25 11.83 4.87
N VAL A 103 -19.89 12.16 5.99
CA VAL A 103 -20.22 13.53 6.40
C VAL A 103 -19.88 13.76 7.87
N ASP A 104 -19.51 14.98 8.26
CA ASP A 104 -19.17 15.30 9.65
C ASP A 104 -20.40 15.69 10.51
N ARG A 105 -21.61 15.55 9.95
CA ARG A 105 -22.88 15.96 10.58
C ARG A 105 -23.94 14.88 10.44
N ILE A 106 -24.94 14.93 11.32
CA ILE A 106 -26.10 14.04 11.22
C ILE A 106 -27.01 14.51 10.08
N VAL A 107 -27.40 13.57 9.22
CA VAL A 107 -28.37 13.78 8.14
C VAL A 107 -29.67 13.09 8.56
N ALA A 108 -30.58 13.84 9.19
CA ALA A 108 -31.70 13.25 9.91
C ALA A 108 -32.99 13.18 9.09
N THR A 109 -33.25 14.19 8.25
CA THR A 109 -34.55 14.36 7.59
C THR A 109 -34.57 13.85 6.15
N PRO A 110 -35.74 13.46 5.62
CA PRO A 110 -35.87 13.01 4.23
C PRO A 110 -35.41 14.06 3.21
N ALA A 111 -35.70 15.33 3.46
CA ALA A 111 -35.28 16.42 2.57
C ALA A 111 -33.74 16.57 2.52
N GLU A 112 -33.06 16.46 3.67
CA GLU A 112 -31.60 16.49 3.71
C GLU A 112 -30.99 15.27 3.01
N LYS A 113 -31.57 14.08 3.22
CA LYS A 113 -31.14 12.84 2.56
C LYS A 113 -31.29 12.92 1.04
N GLN A 114 -32.46 13.35 0.56
CA GLN A 114 -32.71 13.54 -0.86
C GLN A 114 -31.73 14.54 -1.48
N SER A 115 -31.57 15.70 -0.85
CA SER A 115 -30.67 16.74 -1.34
C SER A 115 -29.20 16.26 -1.38
N LEU A 116 -28.78 15.45 -0.40
CA LEU A 116 -27.45 14.86 -0.39
C LEU A 116 -27.29 13.79 -1.49
N ALA A 117 -28.30 12.95 -1.72
CA ALA A 117 -28.33 11.96 -2.78
C ALA A 117 -28.18 12.61 -4.17
N GLU A 118 -28.98 13.65 -4.44
CA GLU A 118 -28.99 14.38 -5.72
C GLU A 118 -27.63 15.05 -6.01
N ARG A 119 -27.00 15.66 -5.01
CA ARG A 119 -25.70 16.34 -5.21
C ARG A 119 -24.53 15.40 -5.42
N THR A 120 -24.60 14.17 -4.90
CA THR A 120 -23.40 13.32 -4.75
C THR A 120 -23.50 11.98 -5.47
N GLY A 121 -24.72 11.57 -5.85
CA GLY A 121 -24.99 10.24 -6.39
C GLY A 121 -24.77 9.11 -5.38
N ALA A 122 -24.64 9.41 -4.08
CA ALA A 122 -24.48 8.42 -3.04
C ALA A 122 -25.82 7.75 -2.69
N ALA A 123 -25.77 6.45 -2.40
CA ALA A 123 -26.96 5.69 -1.99
C ALA A 123 -27.05 5.50 -0.47
N ILE A 124 -25.93 5.67 0.25
CA ILE A 124 -25.84 5.54 1.71
C ILE A 124 -24.92 6.61 2.29
N VAL A 125 -25.17 6.99 3.54
CA VAL A 125 -24.44 8.04 4.29
C VAL A 125 -23.97 7.53 5.66
N ASP A 126 -22.77 7.92 6.05
CA ASP A 126 -22.16 7.57 7.33
C ASP A 126 -21.30 8.71 7.90
N MET A 127 -21.03 8.72 9.20
CA MET A 127 -20.29 9.81 9.84
C MET A 127 -18.80 9.56 10.02
N GLU A 128 -18.34 8.31 9.96
CA GLU A 128 -16.95 7.96 10.28
C GLU A 128 -16.16 7.40 9.10
N THR A 129 -16.85 6.91 8.08
CA THR A 129 -16.22 6.10 7.01
C THR A 129 -15.19 6.87 6.19
N HIS A 130 -15.42 8.15 5.89
CA HIS A 130 -14.47 8.95 5.11
C HIS A 130 -13.13 9.16 5.85
N ALA A 131 -13.18 9.51 7.13
CA ALA A 131 -11.98 9.70 7.95
C ALA A 131 -11.22 8.39 8.15
N PHE A 132 -11.95 7.29 8.36
CA PHE A 132 -11.36 5.94 8.43
C PHE A 132 -10.64 5.56 7.13
N ALA A 133 -11.28 5.76 5.97
CA ALA A 133 -10.70 5.43 4.67
C ALA A 133 -9.45 6.27 4.39
N ALA A 134 -9.53 7.58 4.62
CA ALA A 134 -8.41 8.50 4.40
C ALA A 134 -7.17 8.12 5.23
N GLU A 135 -7.36 7.76 6.51
CA GLU A 135 -6.26 7.38 7.39
C GLU A 135 -5.63 6.03 7.02
N CYS A 136 -6.45 5.04 6.65
CA CYS A 136 -5.96 3.75 6.17
C CYS A 136 -5.10 3.91 4.90
N GLU A 137 -5.55 4.73 3.95
CA GLU A 137 -4.83 5.02 2.71
C GLU A 137 -3.53 5.79 2.97
N HIS A 138 -3.58 6.82 3.83
CA HIS A 138 -2.40 7.58 4.22
C HIS A 138 -1.29 6.68 4.83
N ARG A 139 -1.69 5.66 5.59
CA ARG A 139 -0.77 4.69 6.21
C ARG A 139 -0.50 3.44 5.38
N GLY A 140 -1.05 3.36 4.17
CA GLY A 140 -0.88 2.21 3.28
C GLY A 140 -1.40 0.88 3.86
N ALA A 141 -2.47 0.92 4.66
CA ALA A 141 -3.05 -0.27 5.27
C ALA A 141 -4.25 -0.77 4.46
N ALA A 142 -4.39 -2.10 4.37
CA ALA A 142 -5.55 -2.71 3.75
C ALA A 142 -6.82 -2.42 4.56
N TRP A 143 -7.87 -1.96 3.90
CA TRP A 143 -9.11 -1.59 4.57
C TRP A 143 -10.35 -1.98 3.79
N SER A 144 -11.45 -2.13 4.52
CA SER A 144 -12.76 -2.44 3.99
C SER A 144 -13.84 -1.77 4.82
N VAL A 145 -15.03 -1.64 4.26
CA VAL A 145 -16.20 -1.11 4.97
C VAL A 145 -17.43 -1.99 4.73
N VAL A 146 -18.21 -2.23 5.78
CA VAL A 146 -19.51 -2.91 5.72
C VAL A 146 -20.55 -2.07 6.45
N ARG A 147 -21.45 -1.45 5.69
CA ARG A 147 -22.53 -0.64 6.25
C ARG A 147 -23.89 -1.25 5.96
N GLY A 148 -24.70 -1.35 7.01
CA GLY A 148 -26.09 -1.78 6.90
C GLY A 148 -27.05 -0.60 6.99
N VAL A 149 -28.03 -0.53 6.10
CA VAL A 149 -29.00 0.57 6.06
C VAL A 149 -30.04 0.39 7.17
N SER A 150 -29.92 1.16 8.26
CA SER A 150 -30.83 1.07 9.42
C SER A 150 -32.11 1.87 9.27
N ASP A 151 -32.04 2.97 8.53
CA ASP A 151 -33.11 3.93 8.29
C ASP A 151 -33.15 4.31 6.81
N THR A 152 -34.37 4.37 6.24
CA THR A 152 -34.57 4.56 4.80
C THR A 152 -34.53 6.06 4.41
N PRO A 153 -34.49 6.40 3.11
CA PRO A 153 -34.47 7.79 2.65
C PRO A 153 -35.65 8.63 3.14
N GLU A 154 -36.80 8.00 3.37
CA GLU A 154 -38.07 8.66 3.74
C GLU A 154 -38.26 8.80 5.26
N GLU A 155 -37.32 8.29 6.06
CA GLU A 155 -37.45 8.23 7.52
C GLU A 155 -36.65 9.33 8.23
N THR A 156 -37.25 9.89 9.29
CA THR A 156 -36.61 10.84 10.21
C THR A 156 -36.15 10.13 11.48
N LEU A 157 -34.90 10.36 11.90
CA LEU A 157 -34.41 9.93 13.22
C LEU A 157 -34.90 10.88 14.33
N PRO A 158 -35.61 10.38 15.38
CA PRO A 158 -36.07 11.24 16.46
C PRO A 158 -34.90 11.89 17.23
N PRO A 159 -34.92 13.21 17.50
CA PRO A 159 -33.84 13.90 18.21
C PRO A 159 -33.50 13.31 19.58
N GLU A 160 -34.50 12.73 20.28
CA GLU A 160 -34.32 12.09 21.58
C GLU A 160 -33.37 10.88 21.51
N VAL A 161 -33.41 10.12 20.40
CA VAL A 161 -32.54 8.95 20.19
C VAL A 161 -31.07 9.36 20.16
N LEU A 162 -30.77 10.50 19.54
CA LEU A 162 -29.42 11.06 19.51
C LEU A 162 -28.93 11.37 20.93
N GLY A 163 -29.82 11.88 21.79
CA GLY A 163 -29.53 12.18 23.20
C GLY A 163 -29.31 10.94 24.08
N TRP A 164 -29.66 9.73 23.60
CA TRP A 164 -29.47 8.48 24.32
C TRP A 164 -28.12 7.84 24.06
N VAL A 165 -27.38 8.28 23.05
CA VAL A 165 -26.08 7.69 22.75
C VAL A 165 -24.99 8.39 23.55
N ARG A 166 -24.07 7.61 24.10
CA ARG A 166 -22.86 8.10 24.77
C ARG A 166 -21.73 8.26 23.75
N PRO A 167 -20.74 9.15 24.00
CA PRO A 167 -19.58 9.29 23.10
C PRO A 167 -18.81 7.99 22.85
N ASP A 168 -18.81 7.09 23.84
CA ASP A 168 -18.19 5.75 23.74
C ASP A 168 -18.99 4.77 22.87
N GLY A 169 -20.16 5.14 22.34
CA GLY A 169 -21.04 4.28 21.55
C GLY A 169 -22.02 3.41 22.36
N GLY A 170 -22.07 3.58 23.69
CA GLY A 170 -23.05 2.95 24.57
C GLY A 170 -24.37 3.71 24.68
N THR A 171 -25.39 3.11 25.31
CA THR A 171 -26.72 3.73 25.49
C THR A 171 -26.95 4.22 26.92
N ARG A 172 -27.42 5.47 27.08
CA ARG A 172 -27.88 6.09 28.34
C ARG A 172 -29.25 5.53 28.75
N ALA A 173 -29.28 4.28 29.20
CA ALA A 173 -30.51 3.51 29.49
C ALA A 173 -31.51 4.22 30.43
N VAL A 174 -31.03 4.84 31.51
CA VAL A 174 -31.90 5.58 32.46
C VAL A 174 -32.58 6.76 31.78
N ARG A 175 -31.85 7.52 30.96
CA ARG A 175 -32.41 8.66 30.21
C ARG A 175 -33.44 8.20 29.18
N ALA A 176 -33.13 7.13 28.45
CA ALA A 176 -34.07 6.54 27.51
C ALA A 176 -35.36 6.07 28.20
N ALA A 177 -35.27 5.43 29.37
CA ALA A 177 -36.44 5.01 30.15
C ALA A 177 -37.28 6.20 30.63
N ILE A 178 -36.63 7.28 31.11
CA ILE A 178 -37.32 8.51 31.53
C ILE A 178 -38.03 9.17 30.35
N ASP A 179 -37.37 9.30 29.20
CA ASP A 179 -37.94 9.94 28.01
C ASP A 179 -39.13 9.13 27.46
N LEU A 180 -39.04 7.79 27.45
CA LEU A 180 -40.14 6.90 27.07
C LEU A 180 -41.32 6.95 28.05
N ALA A 181 -41.06 7.05 29.35
CA ALA A 181 -42.10 7.20 30.37
C ALA A 181 -42.80 8.57 30.28
N ARG A 182 -42.05 9.63 29.96
CA ARG A 182 -42.58 10.99 29.78
C ARG A 182 -43.30 11.19 28.45
N ARG A 183 -42.96 10.41 27.41
CA ARG A 183 -43.56 10.50 26.07
C ARG A 183 -43.86 9.09 25.52
N PRO A 184 -44.96 8.46 25.94
CA PRO A 184 -45.34 7.12 25.48
C PRO A 184 -45.56 7.02 23.95
N SER A 185 -45.88 8.13 23.27
CA SER A 185 -45.98 8.21 21.80
C SER A 185 -44.65 7.97 21.06
N LEU A 186 -43.49 8.05 21.75
CA LEU A 186 -42.20 7.69 21.19
C LEU A 186 -42.01 6.17 21.07
N VAL A 187 -42.70 5.37 21.88
CA VAL A 187 -42.50 3.91 21.94
C VAL A 187 -42.61 3.23 20.57
N PRO A 188 -43.64 3.49 19.74
CA PRO A 188 -43.73 2.87 18.41
C PRO A 188 -42.57 3.24 17.49
N HIS A 189 -42.10 4.49 17.53
CA HIS A 189 -40.97 4.99 16.74
C HIS A 189 -39.67 4.26 17.12
N ILE A 190 -39.42 4.11 18.43
CA ILE A 190 -38.24 3.40 18.94
C ILE A 190 -38.29 1.90 18.63
N VAL A 191 -39.45 1.28 18.77
CA VAL A 191 -39.63 -0.13 18.39
C VAL A 191 -39.30 -0.32 16.91
N GLY A 192 -39.67 0.62 16.04
CA GLY A 192 -39.27 0.63 14.62
C GLY A 192 -37.74 0.66 14.44
N VAL A 193 -37.06 1.61 15.08
CA VAL A 193 -35.59 1.75 15.02
C VAL A 193 -34.89 0.48 15.50
N VAL A 194 -35.29 -0.05 16.66
CA VAL A 194 -34.70 -1.25 17.25
C VAL A 194 -34.94 -2.49 16.39
N ARG A 195 -36.17 -2.66 15.85
CA ARG A 195 -36.48 -3.77 14.94
C ARG A 195 -35.62 -3.75 13.69
N ARG A 196 -35.38 -2.57 13.09
CA ARG A 196 -34.53 -2.43 11.90
C ARG A 196 -33.07 -2.70 12.21
N ALA A 197 -32.54 -2.12 13.28
CA ALA A 197 -31.17 -2.43 13.73
C ALA A 197 -30.99 -3.94 13.97
N ASN A 198 -31.95 -4.59 14.63
CA ASN A 198 -31.92 -6.04 14.84
C ASN A 198 -32.07 -6.86 13.56
N ARG A 199 -32.72 -6.33 12.52
CA ARG A 199 -32.82 -6.96 11.19
C ARG A 199 -31.51 -6.86 10.41
N VAL A 200 -30.86 -5.70 10.48
CA VAL A 200 -29.74 -5.32 9.61
C VAL A 200 -28.38 -5.73 10.19
N LEU A 201 -28.16 -5.53 11.50
CA LEU A 201 -26.86 -5.79 12.12
C LEU A 201 -26.40 -7.26 12.05
N PRO A 202 -27.26 -8.29 12.11
CA PRO A 202 -26.84 -9.66 11.81
C PRO A 202 -26.36 -9.83 10.36
N LYS A 203 -26.98 -9.12 9.41
CA LYS A 203 -26.53 -9.14 8.00
C LYS A 203 -25.19 -8.44 7.84
N VAL A 204 -24.96 -7.33 8.56
CA VAL A 204 -23.65 -6.66 8.64
C VAL A 204 -22.61 -7.64 9.18
N GLY A 205 -22.88 -8.31 10.31
CA GLY A 205 -21.97 -9.31 10.88
C GLY A 205 -21.67 -10.47 9.93
N ALA A 206 -22.67 -10.99 9.23
CA ALA A 206 -22.48 -12.04 8.22
C ALA A 206 -21.62 -11.55 7.04
N GLN A 207 -21.83 -10.31 6.59
CA GLN A 207 -21.03 -9.73 5.50
C GLN A 207 -19.59 -9.43 5.95
N VAL A 208 -19.38 -8.99 7.19
CA VAL A 208 -18.03 -8.87 7.78
C VAL A 208 -17.33 -10.23 7.80
N ALA A 209 -18.04 -11.30 8.19
CA ALA A 209 -17.50 -12.65 8.14
C ALA A 209 -17.14 -13.07 6.71
N ALA A 210 -17.99 -12.75 5.72
CA ALA A 210 -17.69 -13.02 4.31
C ALA A 210 -16.45 -12.25 3.82
N VAL A 211 -16.33 -10.96 4.16
CA VAL A 211 -15.14 -10.14 3.86
C VAL A 211 -13.89 -10.73 4.52
N ALA A 212 -14.00 -11.13 5.79
CA ALA A 212 -12.88 -11.73 6.52
C ALA A 212 -12.47 -13.09 5.94
N LEU A 213 -13.42 -13.94 5.57
CA LEU A 213 -13.15 -15.21 4.89
C LEU A 213 -12.56 -14.99 3.50
N ALA A 214 -13.05 -14.04 2.73
CA ALA A 214 -12.51 -13.70 1.42
C ALA A 214 -11.10 -13.11 1.52
N TRP A 215 -10.83 -12.30 2.55
CA TRP A 215 -9.48 -11.83 2.86
C TRP A 215 -8.59 -12.98 3.27
N MET A 216 -9.04 -13.84 4.19
CA MET A 216 -8.29 -15.02 4.60
C MET A 216 -8.03 -15.94 3.41
N ALA A 217 -9.00 -16.16 2.53
CA ALA A 217 -8.85 -16.94 1.32
C ALA A 217 -7.91 -16.24 0.33
N ARG A 218 -7.94 -14.91 0.22
CA ARG A 218 -6.94 -14.15 -0.56
C ARG A 218 -5.56 -14.32 0.05
N THR A 219 -5.36 -14.03 1.33
CA THR A 219 -4.08 -14.23 2.05
C THR A 219 -3.64 -15.69 2.17
N ALA A 220 -4.56 -16.66 2.05
CA ALA A 220 -4.27 -18.09 2.06
C ALA A 220 -4.18 -18.64 0.64
N SER A 221 -4.66 -17.93 -0.39
CA SER A 221 -4.36 -18.19 -1.79
C SER A 221 -3.03 -17.54 -2.13
N GLU A 222 -2.77 -16.31 -1.74
CA GLU A 222 -1.46 -15.69 -1.61
C GLU A 222 -0.57 -16.56 -0.73
N GLY A 223 -1.09 -17.13 0.38
CA GLY A 223 -0.48 -18.05 1.34
C GLY A 223 -0.19 -19.47 0.86
N LYS A 224 -1.05 -20.07 0.03
CA LYS A 224 -0.85 -21.38 -0.63
C LYS A 224 -0.13 -21.24 -1.96
N VAL A 225 -0.18 -20.05 -2.56
CA VAL A 225 0.78 -19.56 -3.53
C VAL A 225 2.08 -19.16 -2.80
N GLN A 226 2.09 -18.94 -1.48
CA GLN A 226 3.29 -18.66 -0.66
C GLN A 226 4.03 -19.94 -0.28
N GLU A 227 3.32 -21.07 -0.12
CA GLU A 227 3.96 -22.39 -0.03
C GLU A 227 4.56 -22.83 -1.39
N ARG A 228 4.37 -22.03 -2.46
CA ARG A 228 5.23 -22.00 -3.66
C ARG A 228 5.45 -20.58 -4.18
N GLY A 229 6.13 -19.71 -3.43
CA GLY A 229 6.78 -18.51 -3.99
C GLY A 229 5.96 -17.62 -4.93
N GLY A 230 4.84 -17.05 -4.48
CA GLY A 230 4.09 -16.00 -5.22
C GLY A 230 4.91 -14.74 -5.46
N ILE A 231 4.68 -14.06 -6.59
CA ILE A 231 5.41 -12.85 -7.02
C ILE A 231 4.76 -11.60 -6.43
N SER A 232 5.53 -10.77 -5.71
CA SER A 232 5.00 -9.54 -5.09
C SER A 232 4.39 -8.62 -6.16
N PRO A 233 3.30 -7.89 -5.87
CA PRO A 233 2.68 -7.00 -6.84
C PRO A 233 3.65 -5.95 -7.39
N LEU A 234 3.61 -5.71 -8.71
CA LEU A 234 4.43 -4.72 -9.41
C LEU A 234 3.52 -3.59 -9.95
N PRO A 235 3.19 -2.57 -9.14
CA PRO A 235 2.15 -1.58 -9.45
C PRO A 235 2.64 -0.49 -10.41
N LEU A 236 3.01 -0.87 -11.64
CA LEU A 236 3.32 0.08 -12.71
C LEU A 236 2.05 0.81 -13.16
N GLY A 237 2.17 2.10 -13.50
CA GLY A 237 1.09 2.87 -14.13
C GLY A 237 0.49 2.15 -15.34
N ALA A 238 -0.81 2.33 -15.57
CA ALA A 238 -1.52 1.62 -16.64
C ALA A 238 -0.99 1.93 -18.05
N ASP A 239 -0.38 3.10 -18.21
CA ASP A 239 0.27 3.63 -19.41
C ASP A 239 1.71 3.14 -19.60
N ALA A 240 2.29 2.41 -18.64
CA ALA A 240 3.70 2.07 -18.70
C ALA A 240 4.00 1.16 -19.92
N THR A 241 4.92 1.61 -20.77
CA THR A 241 5.42 0.85 -21.92
C THR A 241 6.81 0.25 -21.66
N ALA A 242 7.51 0.74 -20.63
CA ALA A 242 8.80 0.24 -20.20
C ALA A 242 8.97 0.24 -18.68
N ALA A 243 9.68 -0.76 -18.16
CA ALA A 243 10.05 -0.88 -16.76
C ALA A 243 11.57 -1.10 -16.64
N ILE A 244 12.26 -0.16 -16.00
CA ILE A 244 13.70 -0.16 -15.79
C ILE A 244 13.97 -0.61 -14.34
N PHE A 245 14.43 -1.84 -14.18
CA PHE A 245 14.71 -2.45 -12.88
C PHE A 245 16.10 -2.03 -12.39
N PHE A 246 16.18 -1.51 -11.17
CA PHE A 246 17.41 -1.08 -10.54
C PHE A 246 17.59 -1.80 -9.20
N GLY A 247 18.44 -2.83 -9.21
CA GLY A 247 18.73 -3.66 -8.05
C GLY A 247 19.86 -3.09 -7.20
N GLY A 248 19.73 -3.19 -5.87
CA GLY A 248 20.77 -2.71 -4.96
C GLY A 248 20.53 -3.09 -3.50
N THR A 249 21.57 -2.99 -2.68
CA THR A 249 21.45 -3.20 -1.22
C THR A 249 20.77 -2.00 -0.54
N PHE A 250 21.06 -0.77 -0.99
CA PHE A 250 20.50 0.48 -0.43
C PHE A 250 20.69 0.61 1.10
N ASP A 251 21.94 0.62 1.57
CA ASP A 251 22.29 0.53 2.99
C ASP A 251 23.32 1.61 3.41
N PRO A 252 22.93 2.89 3.50
CA PRO A 252 21.64 3.47 3.13
C PRO A 252 21.55 3.86 1.63
N PRO A 253 20.35 4.12 1.08
CA PRO A 253 20.22 4.83 -0.19
C PRO A 253 20.80 6.26 -0.08
N HIS A 254 21.33 6.78 -1.19
CA HIS A 254 21.98 8.10 -1.25
C HIS A 254 21.71 8.75 -2.60
N VAL A 255 22.10 10.02 -2.78
CA VAL A 255 21.77 10.85 -3.95
C VAL A 255 22.06 10.16 -5.29
N ALA A 256 23.22 9.49 -5.44
CA ALA A 256 23.53 8.76 -6.67
C ALA A 256 22.54 7.63 -7.00
N HIS A 257 21.95 6.97 -5.98
CA HIS A 257 20.94 5.93 -6.18
C HIS A 257 19.61 6.52 -6.68
N VAL A 258 19.36 7.82 -6.53
CA VAL A 258 18.11 8.45 -6.97
C VAL A 258 18.32 9.17 -8.30
N GLU A 259 19.37 9.98 -8.37
CA GLU A 259 19.62 10.90 -9.47
C GLU A 259 20.12 10.20 -10.73
N LEU A 260 21.00 9.20 -10.61
CA LEU A 260 21.50 8.47 -11.79
C LEU A 260 20.39 7.65 -12.47
N PRO A 261 19.56 6.87 -11.75
CA PRO A 261 18.42 6.19 -12.40
C PRO A 261 17.41 7.16 -13.01
N ARG A 262 17.16 8.32 -12.37
CA ARG A 262 16.30 9.37 -12.93
C ARG A 262 16.80 9.85 -14.30
N ARG A 263 18.10 10.19 -14.39
CA ARG A 263 18.74 10.58 -15.66
C ARG A 263 18.70 9.47 -16.70
N VAL A 264 18.90 8.21 -16.29
CA VAL A 264 18.82 7.06 -17.21
C VAL A 264 17.42 6.91 -17.78
N ARG A 265 16.38 7.04 -16.94
CA ARG A 265 15.00 7.02 -17.41
C ARG A 265 14.75 8.14 -18.42
N GLU A 266 15.13 9.38 -18.11
CA GLU A 266 14.93 10.52 -19.01
C GLU A 266 15.66 10.34 -20.35
N TRP A 267 16.89 9.85 -20.31
CA TRP A 267 17.62 9.49 -21.52
C TRP A 267 16.88 8.40 -22.31
N TYR A 268 16.40 7.34 -21.63
CA TYR A 268 15.68 6.24 -22.26
C TYR A 268 14.36 6.70 -22.90
N GLU A 269 13.61 7.56 -22.21
CA GLU A 269 12.37 8.17 -22.71
C GLU A 269 12.63 8.94 -24.01
N ALA A 270 13.71 9.73 -24.06
CA ALA A 270 14.11 10.54 -25.21
C ALA A 270 14.62 9.72 -26.41
N HIS A 271 15.23 8.56 -26.20
CA HIS A 271 15.94 7.81 -27.25
C HIS A 271 15.27 6.48 -27.65
N CYS A 272 14.36 5.95 -26.83
CA CYS A 272 13.83 4.59 -27.01
C CYS A 272 12.30 4.53 -27.17
N GLY A 273 11.66 5.67 -27.49
CA GLY A 273 10.22 5.73 -27.78
C GLY A 273 9.36 5.31 -26.58
N ALA A 274 9.69 5.84 -25.40
CA ALA A 274 8.97 5.57 -24.15
C ALA A 274 8.62 6.87 -23.41
N GLN A 275 8.50 7.99 -24.13
CA GLN A 275 8.30 9.33 -23.57
C GLN A 275 7.13 9.35 -22.57
N GLY A 276 7.42 9.71 -21.33
CA GLY A 276 6.45 9.76 -20.23
C GLY A 276 5.87 8.43 -19.76
N THR A 277 6.34 7.29 -20.30
CA THR A 277 5.77 5.95 -20.03
C THR A 277 6.81 4.95 -19.53
N ALA A 278 8.03 5.39 -19.24
CA ALA A 278 9.07 4.56 -18.63
C ALA A 278 9.04 4.68 -17.10
N TRP A 279 9.02 3.54 -16.41
CA TRP A 279 8.99 3.47 -14.96
C TRP A 279 10.31 2.95 -14.39
N LEU A 280 10.78 3.56 -13.30
CA LEU A 280 11.90 3.06 -12.50
C LEU A 280 11.38 2.12 -11.41
N VAL A 281 11.88 0.89 -11.41
CA VAL A 281 11.52 -0.15 -10.45
C VAL A 281 12.73 -0.45 -9.59
N TYR A 282 12.74 0.09 -8.37
CA TYR A 282 13.82 -0.17 -7.41
C TYR A 282 13.61 -1.52 -6.75
N VAL A 283 14.64 -2.37 -6.75
CA VAL A 283 14.60 -3.73 -6.24
C VAL A 283 15.61 -3.89 -5.10
N PRO A 284 15.20 -3.68 -3.84
CA PRO A 284 16.09 -3.85 -2.70
C PRO A 284 16.43 -5.33 -2.52
N ALA A 285 17.71 -5.65 -2.62
CA ALA A 285 18.21 -7.01 -2.49
C ALA A 285 18.22 -7.44 -1.01
N THR A 286 17.90 -8.70 -0.75
CA THR A 286 18.04 -9.33 0.57
C THR A 286 19.51 -9.48 0.93
N ARG A 287 20.29 -10.09 0.01
CA ARG A 287 21.74 -10.19 0.09
C ARG A 287 22.32 -10.24 -1.32
N SER A 288 23.34 -9.43 -1.58
CA SER A 288 24.05 -9.49 -2.86
C SER A 288 24.88 -10.78 -2.92
N PRO A 289 24.79 -11.59 -4.00
CA PRO A 289 25.62 -12.79 -4.15
C PRO A 289 27.13 -12.52 -4.15
N LEU A 290 27.53 -11.27 -4.44
CA LEU A 290 28.92 -10.86 -4.63
C LEU A 290 29.50 -10.15 -3.40
N LYS A 291 28.76 -10.07 -2.29
CA LYS A 291 29.24 -9.49 -1.02
C LYS A 291 29.20 -10.55 0.08
N GLU A 292 30.33 -10.72 0.78
CA GLU A 292 30.45 -11.70 1.85
C GLU A 292 29.60 -11.32 3.07
N GLU A 293 29.55 -10.03 3.40
CA GLU A 293 28.76 -9.47 4.51
C GLU A 293 27.39 -8.94 4.06
N GLY A 294 26.37 -9.12 4.91
CA GLY A 294 25.02 -8.61 4.71
C GLY A 294 24.90 -7.10 4.98
N PRO A 295 23.74 -6.49 4.67
CA PRO A 295 23.47 -5.10 5.07
C PRO A 295 23.47 -4.92 6.59
N ILE A 296 23.83 -3.72 7.05
CA ILE A 296 23.77 -3.34 8.47
C ILE A 296 22.32 -3.02 8.86
N ALA A 297 21.59 -2.25 8.05
CA ALA A 297 20.19 -1.96 8.33
C ALA A 297 19.27 -3.11 7.92
N SER A 298 18.18 -3.27 8.67
CA SER A 298 17.18 -4.31 8.40
C SER A 298 16.52 -4.11 7.02
N ASN A 299 15.95 -5.19 6.46
CA ASN A 299 15.17 -5.10 5.21
C ASN A 299 14.08 -4.01 5.27
N ALA A 300 13.39 -3.92 6.41
CA ALA A 300 12.34 -2.93 6.62
C ALA A 300 12.89 -1.50 6.63
N ASP A 301 14.01 -1.27 7.32
CA ASP A 301 14.64 0.05 7.38
C ASP A 301 15.17 0.48 6.01
N ARG A 302 15.79 -0.43 5.25
CA ARG A 302 16.28 -0.13 3.89
C ARG A 302 15.14 0.23 2.94
N VAL A 303 14.02 -0.50 3.02
CA VAL A 303 12.80 -0.16 2.24
C VAL A 303 12.23 1.19 2.66
N ALA A 304 12.17 1.49 3.96
CA ALA A 304 11.66 2.76 4.47
C ALA A 304 12.55 3.94 4.00
N MET A 305 13.87 3.83 4.16
CA MET A 305 14.83 4.82 3.68
C MET A 305 14.74 4.98 2.16
N LEU A 306 14.58 3.90 1.40
CA LEU A 306 14.48 3.99 -0.05
C LEU A 306 13.19 4.69 -0.49
N ARG A 307 12.06 4.42 0.17
CA ARG A 307 10.80 5.15 -0.07
C ARG A 307 10.94 6.63 0.28
N ALA A 308 11.56 6.97 1.42
CA ALA A 308 11.83 8.35 1.80
C ALA A 308 12.71 9.06 0.75
N ALA A 309 13.76 8.40 0.26
CA ALA A 309 14.65 8.93 -0.77
C ALA A 309 13.93 9.26 -2.08
N LEU A 310 12.91 8.48 -2.44
CA LEU A 310 12.10 8.69 -3.65
C LEU A 310 10.99 9.73 -3.46
N SER A 311 10.45 9.88 -2.24
CA SER A 311 9.43 10.89 -1.94
C SER A 311 10.02 12.30 -1.78
N GLU A 312 11.24 12.39 -1.25
CA GLU A 312 11.91 13.65 -0.93
C GLU A 312 13.18 13.83 -1.77
N GLY A 313 13.09 13.58 -3.07
CA GLY A 313 14.24 13.59 -3.97
C GLY A 313 15.07 14.86 -3.79
N ARG A 314 16.32 14.70 -3.36
CA ARG A 314 17.16 15.80 -2.87
C ARG A 314 17.41 16.87 -3.93
N GLU A 315 17.84 16.45 -5.12
CA GLU A 315 18.14 17.36 -6.24
C GLU A 315 16.87 17.78 -6.98
N SER A 316 15.83 16.94 -6.99
CA SER A 316 14.54 17.25 -7.61
C SER A 316 13.66 18.17 -6.76
N GLY A 317 13.96 18.31 -5.46
CA GLY A 317 13.15 19.09 -4.52
C GLY A 317 11.76 18.50 -4.23
N GLY A 318 11.53 17.22 -4.56
CA GLY A 318 10.21 16.59 -4.45
C GLY A 318 10.19 15.15 -4.98
N PRO A 319 8.99 14.52 -5.01
CA PRO A 319 8.84 13.11 -5.38
C PRO A 319 9.38 12.79 -6.77
N ILE A 320 10.09 11.67 -6.88
CA ILE A 320 10.53 11.13 -8.16
C ILE A 320 9.32 10.49 -8.85
N GLU A 321 8.83 11.15 -9.91
CA GLU A 321 7.74 10.62 -10.73
C GLU A 321 8.07 9.22 -11.27
N ARG A 322 7.04 8.40 -11.58
CA ARG A 322 7.18 7.09 -12.24
C ARG A 322 8.30 6.22 -11.63
N ALA A 323 8.48 6.27 -10.32
CA ALA A 323 9.41 5.44 -9.57
C ALA A 323 8.65 4.68 -8.48
N LEU A 324 8.99 3.41 -8.29
CA LEU A 324 8.41 2.58 -7.24
C LEU A 324 9.45 1.65 -6.62
N VAL A 325 9.15 1.13 -5.44
CA VAL A 325 9.94 0.09 -4.76
C VAL A 325 9.20 -1.24 -4.87
N TRP A 326 9.86 -2.25 -5.42
CA TRP A 326 9.34 -3.60 -5.57
C TRP A 326 10.10 -4.59 -4.69
N THR A 327 9.42 -5.11 -3.66
CA THR A 327 10.03 -5.86 -2.55
C THR A 327 10.13 -7.36 -2.79
N ASP A 328 9.89 -7.85 -4.01
CA ASP A 328 9.81 -9.30 -4.31
C ASP A 328 11.02 -10.11 -3.83
N GLU A 329 12.24 -9.57 -3.93
CA GLU A 329 13.43 -10.27 -3.44
C GLU A 329 13.43 -10.46 -1.92
N ILE A 330 12.96 -9.45 -1.18
CA ILE A 330 12.81 -9.50 0.27
C ILE A 330 11.67 -10.43 0.64
N ASP A 331 10.52 -10.27 -0.02
CA ASP A 331 9.31 -11.01 0.31
C ASP A 331 9.49 -12.51 0.08
N ARG A 332 10.10 -12.93 -1.04
CA ARG A 332 10.33 -14.35 -1.33
C ARG A 332 11.39 -14.98 -0.42
N ALA A 333 12.38 -14.20 0.04
CA ALA A 333 13.40 -14.69 0.96
C ALA A 333 12.82 -15.08 2.34
N THR A 334 11.66 -14.53 2.73
CA THR A 334 10.98 -14.91 3.98
C THR A 334 10.36 -16.32 3.94
N SER A 335 10.22 -16.92 2.75
CA SER A 335 9.54 -18.22 2.54
C SER A 335 10.48 -19.42 2.35
N SER A 336 11.79 -19.17 2.24
CA SER A 336 12.80 -20.22 2.03
C SER A 336 14.19 -19.68 2.39
N THR A 337 14.88 -20.33 3.34
CA THR A 337 16.30 -20.66 3.14
C THR A 337 17.31 -19.51 2.90
N ASP A 338 18.07 -19.01 3.89
CA ASP A 338 19.20 -18.05 3.71
C ASP A 338 20.04 -18.24 2.42
N GLY A 339 19.67 -17.55 1.34
CA GLY A 339 20.29 -17.69 0.03
C GLY A 339 20.38 -16.35 -0.71
N PRO A 340 21.40 -16.16 -1.58
CA PRO A 340 21.56 -14.92 -2.32
C PRO A 340 20.45 -14.71 -3.35
N SER A 341 20.03 -13.46 -3.55
CA SER A 341 19.09 -13.12 -4.63
C SER A 341 19.77 -13.19 -6.00
N PHE A 342 19.26 -14.02 -6.91
CA PHE A 342 19.73 -14.05 -8.29
C PHE A 342 18.88 -13.15 -9.19
N THR A 343 19.52 -12.25 -9.93
CA THR A 343 18.81 -11.32 -10.82
C THR A 343 18.01 -12.03 -11.91
N VAL A 344 18.48 -13.18 -12.42
CA VAL A 344 17.72 -13.96 -13.41
C VAL A 344 16.35 -14.38 -12.89
N GLU A 345 16.28 -14.87 -11.64
CA GLU A 345 15.02 -15.25 -11.00
C GLU A 345 14.12 -14.04 -10.80
N THR A 346 14.69 -12.90 -10.40
CA THR A 346 13.96 -11.64 -10.25
C THR A 346 13.36 -11.16 -11.59
N MET A 347 14.10 -11.27 -12.69
CA MET A 347 13.61 -10.88 -14.02
C MET A 347 12.56 -11.86 -14.56
N GLU A 348 12.73 -13.17 -14.34
CA GLU A 348 11.73 -14.18 -14.71
C GLU A 348 10.42 -13.96 -13.97
N ARG A 349 10.49 -13.62 -12.68
CA ARG A 349 9.34 -13.29 -11.84
C ARG A 349 8.66 -12.00 -12.30
N ALA A 350 9.42 -10.95 -12.59
CA ALA A 350 8.86 -9.71 -13.13
C ALA A 350 8.11 -9.97 -14.45
N ARG A 351 8.71 -10.76 -15.37
CA ARG A 351 8.10 -11.13 -16.64
C ARG A 351 6.81 -11.93 -16.43
N ALA A 352 6.86 -12.97 -15.59
CA ALA A 352 5.71 -13.80 -15.27
C ALA A 352 4.55 -12.99 -14.66
N TRP A 353 4.86 -12.04 -13.77
CA TRP A 353 3.85 -11.14 -13.21
C TRP A 353 3.21 -10.29 -14.30
N LEU A 354 4.01 -9.63 -15.14
CA LEU A 354 3.51 -8.78 -16.22
C LEU A 354 2.64 -9.57 -17.21
N ASP A 355 3.05 -10.78 -17.59
CA ASP A 355 2.30 -11.63 -18.51
C ASP A 355 0.96 -12.06 -17.91
N GLY A 356 0.97 -12.49 -16.63
CA GLY A 356 -0.25 -12.86 -15.91
C GLY A 356 -1.26 -11.71 -15.73
N HIS A 357 -0.83 -10.46 -15.91
CA HIS A 357 -1.68 -9.27 -15.81
C HIS A 357 -1.96 -8.61 -17.17
N GLY A 358 -1.73 -9.33 -18.28
CA GLY A 358 -2.01 -8.83 -19.63
C GLY A 358 -1.05 -7.73 -20.11
N ARG A 359 0.14 -7.64 -19.50
CA ARG A 359 1.16 -6.60 -19.76
C ARG A 359 2.38 -7.14 -20.51
N ALA A 360 2.16 -8.11 -21.39
CA ALA A 360 3.20 -8.72 -22.23
C ALA A 360 4.01 -7.70 -23.05
N GLY A 361 3.38 -6.60 -23.46
CA GLY A 361 4.02 -5.52 -24.24
C GLY A 361 4.98 -4.60 -23.47
N VAL A 362 5.05 -4.70 -22.13
CA VAL A 362 5.96 -3.86 -21.34
C VAL A 362 7.40 -4.33 -21.53
N ARG A 363 8.24 -3.43 -22.05
CA ARG A 363 9.68 -3.67 -22.24
C ARG A 363 10.41 -3.60 -20.90
N MET A 364 11.11 -4.67 -20.53
CA MET A 364 11.93 -4.68 -19.32
C MET A 364 13.38 -4.28 -19.65
N ARG A 365 14.00 -3.48 -18.77
CA ARG A 365 15.42 -3.11 -18.84
C ARG A 365 16.05 -3.29 -17.48
N LEU A 366 17.35 -3.60 -17.43
CA LEU A 366 18.09 -3.78 -16.19
C LEU A 366 19.16 -2.70 -16.06
N LEU A 367 18.98 -1.77 -15.12
CA LEU A 367 19.96 -0.73 -14.83
C LEU A 367 21.09 -1.29 -13.94
N ILE A 368 22.33 -1.22 -14.43
CA ILE A 368 23.53 -1.66 -13.72
C ILE A 368 24.68 -0.66 -13.87
N GLY A 369 25.62 -0.67 -12.93
CA GLY A 369 26.86 0.10 -13.03
C GLY A 369 27.91 -0.55 -13.94
N ALA A 370 28.91 0.22 -14.36
CA ALA A 370 30.05 -0.25 -15.16
C ALA A 370 30.79 -1.45 -14.52
N ASP A 371 30.98 -1.44 -13.20
CA ASP A 371 31.64 -2.55 -12.50
C ASP A 371 30.82 -3.84 -12.53
N GLN A 372 29.49 -3.72 -12.43
CA GLN A 372 28.57 -4.85 -12.58
C GLN A 372 28.56 -5.37 -14.03
N ALA A 373 28.60 -4.47 -15.01
CA ALA A 373 28.67 -4.84 -16.43
C ALA A 373 29.97 -5.61 -16.76
N ALA A 374 31.12 -5.15 -16.28
CA ALA A 374 32.41 -5.83 -16.46
C ALA A 374 32.40 -7.27 -15.90
N GLN A 375 31.67 -7.49 -14.80
CA GLN A 375 31.57 -8.79 -14.13
C GLN A 375 30.30 -9.57 -14.49
N PHE A 376 29.52 -9.11 -15.48
CA PHE A 376 28.20 -9.66 -15.77
C PHE A 376 28.23 -11.14 -16.20
N HIS A 377 29.33 -11.59 -16.81
CA HIS A 377 29.58 -12.99 -17.15
C HIS A 377 29.59 -13.93 -15.93
N ARG A 378 29.81 -13.40 -14.72
CA ARG A 378 29.79 -14.16 -13.45
C ARG A 378 28.39 -14.31 -12.86
N TRP A 379 27.40 -13.59 -13.40
CA TRP A 379 26.03 -13.65 -12.90
C TRP A 379 25.39 -14.96 -13.32
N ARG A 380 24.38 -15.42 -12.57
CA ARG A 380 23.66 -16.65 -12.91
C ARG A 380 22.85 -16.43 -14.19
N SER A 381 23.06 -17.27 -15.20
CA SER A 381 22.36 -17.24 -16.49
C SER A 381 22.38 -15.86 -17.18
N PRO A 382 23.56 -15.28 -17.47
CA PRO A 382 23.67 -13.88 -17.88
C PRO A 382 23.02 -13.60 -19.25
N ARG A 383 23.09 -14.55 -20.19
CA ARG A 383 22.38 -14.45 -21.48
C ARG A 383 20.87 -14.39 -21.31
N ARG A 384 20.33 -15.20 -20.40
CA ARG A 384 18.89 -15.19 -20.07
C ARG A 384 18.44 -13.86 -19.46
N ILE A 385 19.28 -13.23 -18.63
CA ILE A 385 19.01 -11.90 -18.11
C ILE A 385 18.90 -10.89 -19.26
N ILE A 386 19.83 -10.91 -20.22
CA ILE A 386 19.82 -10.02 -21.39
C ILE A 386 18.54 -10.22 -22.24
N GLU A 387 18.11 -11.46 -22.44
CA GLU A 387 16.85 -11.78 -23.16
C GLU A 387 15.61 -11.21 -22.45
N LEU A 388 15.57 -11.28 -21.11
CA LEU A 388 14.43 -10.83 -20.32
C LEU A 388 14.41 -9.32 -20.15
N ALA A 389 15.56 -8.72 -19.85
CA ALA A 389 15.73 -7.32 -19.51
C ALA A 389 17.09 -6.82 -19.99
N GLU A 390 17.12 -6.22 -21.18
CA GLU A 390 18.37 -5.74 -21.75
C GLU A 390 19.04 -4.70 -20.82
N PRO A 391 20.35 -4.83 -20.55
CA PRO A 391 21.04 -3.91 -19.65
C PRO A 391 21.05 -2.46 -20.14
N LEU A 392 20.95 -1.53 -19.19
CA LEU A 392 21.32 -0.12 -19.31
C LEU A 392 22.50 0.12 -18.36
N VAL A 393 23.66 0.48 -18.91
CA VAL A 393 24.91 0.57 -18.15
C VAL A 393 25.23 2.03 -17.85
N MET A 394 25.22 2.39 -16.57
CA MET A 394 25.71 3.69 -16.10
C MET A 394 27.22 3.63 -15.86
N VAL A 395 27.95 4.60 -16.41
CA VAL A 395 29.40 4.75 -16.27
C VAL A 395 29.74 5.70 -15.13
N ARG A 396 30.69 5.30 -14.29
CA ARG A 396 31.16 6.07 -13.11
C ARG A 396 32.48 6.80 -13.33
N ASP A 397 33.43 6.17 -14.03
CA ASP A 397 34.76 6.72 -14.42
C ASP A 397 35.41 5.93 -15.57
N ARG A 398 34.77 4.86 -16.03
CA ARG A 398 35.23 3.98 -17.09
C ARG A 398 34.66 4.47 -18.41
N ASP A 399 35.51 4.67 -19.40
CA ASP A 399 35.04 4.84 -20.77
C ASP A 399 34.43 3.54 -21.29
N ALA A 400 33.58 3.65 -22.31
CA ALA A 400 32.94 2.50 -22.94
C ALA A 400 33.95 1.44 -23.39
N ALA A 401 35.14 1.88 -23.83
CA ALA A 401 36.21 1.01 -24.30
C ALA A 401 36.71 0.07 -23.19
N SER A 402 36.90 0.56 -21.97
CA SER A 402 37.39 -0.26 -20.85
C SER A 402 36.39 -1.34 -20.39
N ILE A 403 35.08 -1.09 -20.50
CA ILE A 403 34.04 -2.10 -20.23
C ILE A 403 34.10 -3.19 -21.30
N VAL A 404 34.12 -2.78 -22.58
CA VAL A 404 34.21 -3.68 -23.72
C VAL A 404 35.48 -4.53 -23.65
N GLU A 405 36.61 -3.96 -23.24
CA GLU A 405 37.86 -4.68 -23.06
C GLU A 405 37.79 -5.70 -21.92
N SER A 406 37.16 -5.32 -20.79
CA SER A 406 36.92 -6.26 -19.68
C SER A 406 36.03 -7.43 -20.11
N LEU A 407 35.03 -7.17 -20.95
CA LEU A 407 34.16 -8.20 -21.52
C LEU A 407 34.93 -9.12 -22.49
N ARG A 408 35.80 -8.58 -23.35
CA ARG A 408 36.70 -9.39 -24.21
C ARG A 408 37.63 -10.27 -23.38
N ALA A 409 38.30 -9.68 -22.39
CA ALA A 409 39.25 -10.37 -21.52
C ALA A 409 38.60 -11.51 -20.72
N SER A 410 37.29 -11.47 -20.49
CA SER A 410 36.57 -12.57 -19.83
C SER A 410 36.54 -13.87 -20.63
N GLY A 411 36.71 -13.81 -21.96
CA GLY A 411 36.62 -14.97 -22.87
C GLY A 411 35.24 -15.63 -22.95
N PHE A 412 34.22 -15.08 -22.28
CA PHE A 412 32.88 -15.67 -22.18
C PHE A 412 31.93 -15.26 -23.33
N TRP A 413 32.13 -14.05 -23.87
CA TRP A 413 31.27 -13.43 -24.87
C TRP A 413 31.83 -13.61 -26.28
N SER A 414 30.96 -13.88 -27.24
CA SER A 414 31.30 -13.83 -28.66
C SER A 414 31.53 -12.39 -29.13
N ALA A 415 32.23 -12.20 -30.26
CA ALA A 415 32.47 -10.87 -30.82
C ALA A 415 31.16 -10.08 -31.06
N ALA A 416 30.12 -10.75 -31.58
CA ALA A 416 28.82 -10.13 -31.80
C ALA A 416 28.12 -9.72 -30.49
N GLU A 417 28.25 -10.50 -29.42
CA GLU A 417 27.70 -10.14 -28.10
C GLU A 417 28.43 -8.92 -27.51
N ILE A 418 29.75 -8.85 -27.71
CA ILE A 418 30.59 -7.73 -27.25
C ILE A 418 30.22 -6.44 -27.96
N ASP A 419 29.99 -6.48 -29.27
CA ASP A 419 29.54 -5.31 -30.04
C ASP A 419 28.18 -4.80 -29.51
N GLY A 420 27.28 -5.72 -29.15
CA GLY A 420 26.00 -5.39 -28.53
C GLY A 420 26.11 -4.68 -27.17
N TRP A 421 27.19 -4.88 -26.42
CA TRP A 421 27.37 -4.21 -25.13
C TRP A 421 27.64 -2.71 -25.25
N ALA A 422 28.28 -2.25 -26.33
CA ALA A 422 28.55 -0.83 -26.55
C ALA A 422 27.25 -0.01 -26.64
N GLY A 423 26.21 -0.57 -27.28
CA GLY A 423 24.89 0.07 -27.42
C GLY A 423 24.08 0.15 -26.12
N ARG A 424 24.55 -0.47 -25.03
CA ARG A 424 23.86 -0.49 -23.73
C ARG A 424 24.33 0.61 -22.78
N ILE A 425 25.34 1.38 -23.16
CA ILE A 425 25.96 2.39 -22.30
C ILE A 425 25.16 3.69 -22.37
N VAL A 426 24.81 4.22 -21.21
CA VAL A 426 23.99 5.44 -21.10
C VAL A 426 24.85 6.59 -20.53
N PRO A 427 25.03 7.70 -21.28
CA PRO A 427 25.89 8.80 -20.87
C PRO A 427 25.16 9.76 -19.90
N VAL A 428 25.01 9.37 -18.64
CA VAL A 428 24.30 10.16 -17.60
C VAL A 428 25.21 10.92 -16.63
N GLY A 429 26.52 10.88 -16.88
CA GLY A 429 27.53 11.43 -15.98
C GLY A 429 27.67 10.62 -14.69
N THR A 430 28.40 11.18 -13.73
CA THR A 430 28.89 10.46 -12.55
C THR A 430 28.56 11.26 -11.30
N ILE A 431 28.33 10.57 -10.18
CA ILE A 431 28.12 11.18 -8.87
C ILE A 431 28.99 10.38 -7.90
N ASP A 432 30.07 11.00 -7.41
CA ASP A 432 31.03 10.32 -6.55
C ASP A 432 30.55 10.26 -5.09
N VAL A 433 29.73 9.25 -4.80
CA VAL A 433 29.21 8.95 -3.47
C VAL A 433 29.16 7.43 -3.31
N SER A 434 29.45 6.94 -2.10
CA SER A 434 29.25 5.53 -1.75
C SER A 434 28.57 5.38 -0.40
N ALA A 435 27.72 4.35 -0.27
CA ALA A 435 27.10 4.00 1.00
C ALA A 435 28.14 3.68 2.08
N THR A 436 29.30 3.11 1.72
CA THR A 436 30.41 2.87 2.66
C THR A 436 30.94 4.15 3.27
N ALA A 437 31.16 5.20 2.46
CA ALA A 437 31.59 6.50 2.97
C ALA A 437 30.53 7.16 3.87
N VAL A 438 29.24 7.00 3.52
CA VAL A 438 28.13 7.49 4.35
C VAL A 438 28.13 6.80 5.72
N ARG A 439 28.22 5.47 5.76
CA ARG A 439 28.27 4.72 7.02
C ARG A 439 29.47 5.08 7.87
N ALA A 440 30.66 5.19 7.27
CA ALA A 440 31.87 5.59 7.98
C ALA A 440 31.75 7.00 8.59
N ALA A 441 31.11 7.95 7.89
CA ALA A 441 30.85 9.28 8.43
C ALA A 441 29.85 9.25 9.61
N LEU A 442 28.79 8.46 9.51
CA LEU A 442 27.80 8.32 10.58
C LEU A 442 28.40 7.67 11.84
N GLU A 443 29.24 6.64 11.67
CA GLU A 443 29.90 5.91 12.74
C GLU A 443 30.78 6.83 13.62
N VAL A 444 31.48 7.79 13.01
CA VAL A 444 32.34 8.75 13.71
C VAL A 444 31.62 10.05 14.11
N GLY A 445 30.29 10.10 14.04
CA GLY A 445 29.50 11.27 14.45
C GLY A 445 29.61 12.48 13.51
N GLN A 446 29.79 12.25 12.20
CA GLN A 446 29.77 13.30 11.16
C GLN A 446 28.44 13.32 10.41
N GLN A 447 27.33 13.49 11.14
CA GLN A 447 25.97 13.49 10.57
C GLN A 447 25.79 14.56 9.49
N GLU A 448 26.41 15.74 9.65
CA GLU A 448 26.35 16.81 8.65
C GLU A 448 27.00 16.42 7.31
N VAL A 449 28.07 15.62 7.34
CA VAL A 449 28.75 15.13 6.13
C VAL A 449 27.86 14.12 5.42
N ALA A 450 27.27 13.18 6.16
CA ALA A 450 26.33 12.21 5.61
C ALA A 450 25.08 12.90 5.01
N ALA A 451 24.52 13.91 5.71
CA ALA A 451 23.35 14.65 5.26
C ALA A 451 23.55 15.39 3.91
N ARG A 452 24.80 15.69 3.53
CA ARG A 452 25.11 16.30 2.21
C ARG A 452 24.85 15.38 1.02
N VAL A 453 24.67 14.08 1.24
CA VAL A 453 24.47 13.12 0.15
C VAL A 453 23.21 12.26 0.35
N LEU A 454 22.47 12.50 1.43
CA LEU A 454 21.22 11.83 1.76
C LEU A 454 20.03 12.77 1.48
N ALA A 455 18.90 12.19 1.11
CA ALA A 455 17.64 12.92 1.13
C ALA A 455 17.27 13.29 2.58
N PRO A 456 16.60 14.43 2.84
CA PRO A 456 16.29 14.88 4.20
C PRO A 456 15.56 13.80 5.02
N GLY A 457 14.53 13.17 4.48
CA GLY A 457 13.78 12.11 5.15
C GLY A 457 14.62 10.87 5.46
N VAL A 458 15.65 10.57 4.65
CA VAL A 458 16.60 9.48 4.96
C VAL A 458 17.50 9.87 6.12
N ALA A 459 18.03 11.10 6.13
CA ALA A 459 18.86 11.59 7.22
C ALA A 459 18.09 11.62 8.55
N SER A 460 16.85 12.12 8.54
CA SER A 460 15.96 12.12 9.71
C SER A 460 15.66 10.69 10.17
N TYR A 461 15.31 9.77 9.26
CA TYR A 461 15.02 8.38 9.59
C TYR A 461 16.22 7.68 10.25
N ILE A 462 17.43 7.91 9.74
CA ILE A 462 18.68 7.38 10.31
C ILE A 462 18.89 7.93 11.73
N ALA A 463 18.73 9.24 11.92
CA ALA A 463 18.92 9.89 13.21
C ALA A 463 17.91 9.42 14.27
N GLU A 464 16.63 9.34 13.90
CA GLU A 464 15.54 8.91 14.79
C GLU A 464 15.71 7.46 15.28
N ARG A 465 16.30 6.60 14.45
CA ARG A 465 16.49 5.17 14.75
C ARG A 465 17.89 4.81 15.23
N GLY A 466 18.79 5.78 15.32
CA GLY A 466 20.19 5.54 15.72
C GLY A 466 20.91 4.56 14.78
N LEU A 467 20.57 4.54 13.49
CA LEU A 467 21.18 3.61 12.53
C LEU A 467 22.62 4.04 12.24
N TYR A 468 23.51 3.04 12.12
CA TYR A 468 24.93 3.23 11.77
C TYR A 468 25.76 4.07 12.78
N ALA A 469 25.24 4.33 13.98
CA ALA A 469 26.00 4.97 15.05
C ALA A 469 27.00 3.97 15.69
N GLY A 470 28.19 4.45 16.04
CA GLY A 470 29.26 3.70 16.72
C GLY A 470 29.14 3.65 18.23
#